data_AF-A0AAW3TJT7-F1
#
_entry.id   AF-A0AAW3TJT7-F1
#
_cell.length_a   1.000
_cell.length_b   1.000
_cell.length_c   1.000
_cell.angle_alpha   90.00
_cell.angle_beta   90.00
_cell.angle_gamma   90.00
#
_symmetry.space_group_name_H-M   'P 1'
#
loop_
_entity.id
_entity.type
_entity.pdbx_description
1 polymer ?
#
loop_
_entity_poly.entity_id
_entity_poly.type
_entity_poly.pdbx_seq_one_letter_code
_entity_poly.pdbx_strand_id
1 'polypeptide(L)'
;MTMQWIAILAALGWCLLQVILLLISSQCIFLMIEFRSDNEHKLYQKLLSNFIKYLFYSLFILPLISLGLFIYGVINIKEWCELKPGLWVFAAWWVALFVLSYALSMKKKYRI
;
A
#
# COMPACT_ATOMS: atom_id res chain seq x y z
N MET A 1 -8.89 25.72 -19.17
CA MET A 1 -9.91 25.59 -18.11
C MET A 1 -10.49 24.17 -18.03
N THR A 2 -10.86 23.53 -19.14
CA THR A 2 -11.40 22.15 -19.13
C THR A 2 -10.46 21.11 -18.50
N MET A 3 -9.16 21.18 -18.81
CA MET A 3 -8.14 20.26 -18.27
C MET A 3 -8.01 20.31 -16.74
N GLN A 4 -8.11 21.51 -16.12
CA GLN A 4 -8.01 21.66 -14.68
C GLN A 4 -9.23 21.07 -13.96
N TRP A 5 -10.45 21.29 -14.47
CA TRP A 5 -11.66 20.69 -13.89
C TRP A 5 -11.62 19.16 -13.93
N ILE A 6 -11.13 18.58 -15.02
CA ILE A 6 -10.95 17.12 -15.14
C ILE A 6 -9.87 16.63 -14.17
N ALA A 7 -8.77 17.37 -14.00
CA ALA A 7 -7.72 17.03 -13.05
C ALA A 7 -8.20 17.08 -11.59
N ILE A 8 -9.05 18.05 -11.24
CA ILE A 8 -9.69 18.14 -9.91
C ILE A 8 -10.62 16.94 -9.69
N LEU A 9 -11.44 16.58 -10.68
CA LEU A 9 -12.31 15.40 -10.60
C LEU A 9 -11.48 14.11 -10.44
N ALA A 10 -10.38 13.99 -11.18
CA ALA A 10 -9.43 12.89 -11.05
C ALA A 10 -8.79 12.86 -9.65
N ALA A 11 -8.43 14.01 -9.07
CA ALA A 11 -7.91 14.10 -7.71
C ALA A 11 -8.93 13.64 -6.67
N LEU A 12 -10.20 14.03 -6.81
CA LEU A 12 -11.28 13.57 -5.93
C LEU A 12 -11.45 12.05 -6.00
N GLY A 13 -11.48 11.49 -7.23
CA GLY A 13 -11.51 10.04 -7.44
C GLY A 13 -10.28 9.34 -6.85
N TRP A 14 -9.10 9.94 -6.99
CA TRP A 14 -7.86 9.44 -6.43
C TRP A 14 -7.89 9.45 -4.90
N CYS A 15 -8.36 10.52 -4.27
CA CYS A 15 -8.55 10.60 -2.82
C CYS A 15 -9.47 9.48 -2.31
N LEU A 16 -10.62 9.28 -2.95
CA LEU A 16 -11.55 8.20 -2.59
C LEU A 16 -10.89 6.82 -2.73
N LEU A 17 -10.13 6.61 -3.81
CA LEU A 17 -9.37 5.37 -4.01
C LEU A 17 -8.36 5.15 -2.88
N GLN A 18 -7.56 6.17 -2.52
CA GLN A 18 -6.57 6.04 -1.44
C GLN A 18 -7.22 5.76 -0.07
N VAL A 19 -8.39 6.33 0.20
CA VAL A 19 -9.16 5.99 1.43
C VAL A 19 -9.55 4.51 1.44
N ILE A 20 -10.02 3.96 0.32
CA ILE A 20 -10.34 2.53 0.21
C ILE A 20 -9.09 1.67 0.44
N LEU A 21 -7.94 2.06 -0.12
CA LEU A 21 -6.68 1.33 0.09
C LEU A 21 -6.22 1.36 1.55
N LEU A 22 -6.42 2.47 2.26
CA LEU A 22 -6.16 2.57 3.69
C LEU A 22 -7.08 1.66 4.49
N LEU A 23 -8.37 1.55 4.13
CA LEU A 23 -9.29 0.62 4.75
C LEU A 23 -8.86 -0.83 4.52
N ILE A 24 -8.49 -1.21 3.30
CA ILE A 24 -7.96 -2.55 3.00
C ILE A 24 -6.69 -2.81 3.81
N SER A 25 -5.77 -1.85 3.86
CA SER A 25 -4.54 -1.93 4.64
C SER A 25 -4.84 -2.12 6.13
N SER A 26 -5.86 -1.44 6.68
CA SER A 26 -6.25 -1.64 8.09
C SER A 26 -6.78 -3.06 8.37
N GLN A 27 -7.47 -3.70 7.41
CA GLN A 27 -7.92 -5.08 7.59
C GLN A 27 -6.76 -6.07 7.66
N CYS A 28 -5.61 -5.74 7.05
CA CYS A 28 -4.40 -6.55 7.16
C CYS A 28 -3.81 -6.57 8.59
N ILE A 29 -4.24 -5.69 9.51
CA ILE A 29 -3.83 -5.74 10.93
C ILE A 29 -4.33 -7.02 11.59
N PHE A 30 -5.58 -7.42 11.32
CA PHE A 30 -6.15 -8.65 11.89
C PHE A 30 -5.36 -9.89 11.48
N LEU A 31 -4.91 -9.93 10.22
CA LEU A 31 -4.00 -10.96 9.70
C LEU A 31 -2.64 -10.99 10.43
N MET A 32 -2.15 -9.84 10.91
CA MET A 32 -0.92 -9.78 11.71
C MET A 32 -1.11 -10.19 13.18
N ILE A 33 -2.27 -9.90 13.78
CA ILE A 33 -2.56 -10.31 15.17
C ILE A 33 -2.61 -11.84 15.26
N GLU A 34 -3.27 -12.50 14.30
CA GLU A 34 -3.31 -13.97 14.21
C GLU A 34 -1.90 -14.57 14.05
N PHE A 35 -0.97 -13.83 13.42
CA PHE A 35 0.40 -14.28 13.16
C PHE A 35 1.32 -14.28 14.39
N ARG A 36 0.99 -13.53 15.45
CA ARG A 36 1.85 -13.34 16.65
C ARG A 36 1.90 -14.56 17.58
N SER A 37 1.00 -15.54 17.40
CA SER A 37 0.78 -16.62 18.37
C SER A 37 1.71 -17.84 18.24
N ASP A 38 2.43 -18.00 17.13
CA ASP A 38 3.25 -19.22 16.89
C ASP A 38 4.75 -18.98 17.18
N ASN A 39 5.20 -19.55 18.31
CA ASN A 39 6.57 -19.81 18.77
C ASN A 39 7.74 -19.20 17.97
N GLU A 40 8.28 -18.08 18.46
CA GLU A 40 9.45 -17.36 17.92
C GLU A 40 10.83 -18.03 18.22
N HIS A 41 10.96 -19.35 18.12
CA HIS A 41 12.20 -20.02 18.54
C HIS A 41 13.32 -20.07 17.47
N LYS A 42 13.05 -19.70 16.20
CA LYS A 42 14.05 -19.71 15.12
C LYS A 42 14.30 -18.32 14.54
N LEU A 43 15.58 -17.99 14.31
CA LEU A 43 16.05 -16.70 13.76
C LEU A 43 15.37 -16.33 12.44
N TYR A 44 15.06 -17.32 11.59
CA TYR A 44 14.30 -17.16 10.35
C TYR A 44 12.87 -16.66 10.57
N GLN A 45 12.14 -17.19 11.56
CA GLN A 45 10.77 -16.74 11.89
C GLN A 45 10.77 -15.29 12.40
N LYS A 46 11.80 -14.89 13.15
CA LYS A 46 11.96 -13.51 13.63
C LYS A 46 12.21 -12.53 12.48
N LEU A 47 13.07 -12.89 11.53
CA LEU A 47 13.30 -12.09 10.31
C LEU A 47 12.04 -11.96 9.46
N LEU A 48 11.32 -13.07 9.25
CA LEU A 48 10.07 -13.08 8.49
C LEU A 48 8.98 -12.24 9.18
N SER A 49 8.87 -12.32 10.50
CA SER A 49 7.94 -11.51 11.31
C SER A 49 8.25 -10.01 11.20
N ASN A 50 9.52 -9.63 11.31
CA ASN A 50 9.92 -8.22 11.13
C ASN A 50 9.68 -7.75 9.69
N PHE A 51 9.98 -8.58 8.69
CA PHE A 51 9.72 -8.27 7.28
C PHE A 51 8.23 -7.99 7.04
N ILE A 52 7.34 -8.86 7.54
CA ILE A 52 5.88 -8.70 7.42
C ILE A 52 5.41 -7.40 8.10
N LYS A 53 5.96 -7.04 9.27
CA LYS A 53 5.65 -5.77 9.94
C LYS A 53 6.04 -4.57 9.07
N TYR A 54 7.27 -4.54 8.55
CA TYR A 54 7.71 -3.44 7.67
C TYR A 54 6.86 -3.32 6.41
N LEU A 55 6.50 -4.47 5.83
CA LEU A 55 5.70 -4.53 4.62
C LEU A 55 4.26 -4.03 4.87
N PHE A 56 3.71 -4.32 6.05
CA PHE A 56 2.45 -3.75 6.50
C PHE A 56 2.53 -2.21 6.67
N TYR A 57 3.56 -1.70 7.35
CA TYR A 57 3.74 -0.25 7.49
C TYR A 57 3.87 0.43 6.12
N SER A 58 4.57 -0.23 5.18
CA SER A 58 4.66 0.23 3.80
C SER A 58 3.28 0.31 3.12
N LEU A 59 2.42 -0.70 3.29
CA LEU A 59 1.04 -0.67 2.78
C LEU A 59 0.20 0.47 3.35
N PHE A 60 0.50 0.94 4.57
CA PHE A 60 -0.21 2.07 5.18
C PHE A 60 0.33 3.43 4.72
N ILE A 61 1.64 3.52 4.48
CA ILE A 61 2.32 4.78 4.11
C ILE A 61 2.22 5.07 2.61
N LEU A 62 2.31 4.04 1.75
CA LEU A 62 2.29 4.18 0.29
C LEU A 62 1.02 4.90 -0.23
N PRO A 63 -0.19 4.65 0.28
CA PRO A 63 -1.38 5.39 -0.14
C PRO A 63 -1.28 6.89 0.15
N LEU A 64 -0.67 7.28 1.27
CA LEU A 64 -0.46 8.69 1.64
C LEU A 64 0.58 9.35 0.73
N ILE A 65 1.67 8.64 0.41
CA ILE A 65 2.69 9.13 -0.54
C ILE A 65 2.07 9.27 -1.94
N SER A 66 1.31 8.28 -2.40
CA SER A 66 0.59 8.30 -3.67
C SER A 66 -0.36 9.50 -3.75
N LEU A 67 -1.12 9.75 -2.67
CA LEU A 67 -2.01 10.90 -2.56
C LEU A 67 -1.24 12.23 -2.69
N GLY A 68 -0.17 12.39 -1.91
CA GLY A 68 0.63 13.62 -1.90
C GLY A 68 1.24 13.93 -3.26
N LEU A 69 1.85 12.93 -3.91
CA LEU A 69 2.41 13.08 -5.26
C LEU A 69 1.34 13.40 -6.30
N PHE A 70 0.17 12.78 -6.21
CA PHE A 70 -0.92 13.01 -7.16
C PHE A 70 -1.52 14.41 -6.99
N ILE A 71 -1.79 14.85 -5.76
CA ILE A 71 -2.29 16.21 -5.49
C ILE A 71 -1.27 17.26 -5.92
N TYR A 72 0.02 17.05 -5.64
CA TYR A 72 1.08 17.94 -6.08
C TYR A 72 1.12 18.09 -7.60
N GLY A 73 0.99 16.98 -8.33
CA GLY A 73 0.90 16.97 -9.79
C GLY A 73 -0.37 17.66 -10.32
N VAL A 74 -1.51 17.53 -9.64
CA VAL A 74 -2.77 18.16 -10.04
C VAL A 74 -2.74 19.69 -9.88
N ILE A 75 -2.16 20.21 -8.79
CA ILE A 75 -2.12 21.66 -8.50
C ILE A 75 -1.39 22.45 -9.61
N ASN A 76 -0.32 21.88 -10.16
CA ASN A 76 0.53 22.51 -11.17
C ASN A 76 0.38 21.89 -12.56
N ILE A 77 -0.73 21.18 -12.83
CA ILE A 77 -0.83 20.32 -14.00
C ILE A 77 -0.63 21.08 -15.32
N LYS A 78 0.45 20.74 -16.01
CA LYS A 78 0.71 21.17 -17.40
C LYS A 78 0.49 20.02 -18.38
N GLU A 79 0.83 18.81 -17.95
CA GLU A 79 0.68 17.58 -18.74
C GLU A 79 0.27 16.40 -17.85
N TRP A 80 -0.49 15.45 -18.41
CA TRP A 80 -0.92 14.24 -17.69
C TRP A 80 0.23 13.34 -17.22
N CYS A 81 1.41 13.47 -17.84
CA CYS A 81 2.62 12.75 -17.45
C CYS A 81 3.07 13.08 -16.01
N GLU A 82 2.74 14.25 -15.48
CA GLU A 82 3.10 14.69 -14.13
C GLU A 82 2.38 13.88 -13.04
N LEU A 83 1.31 13.15 -13.38
CA LEU A 83 0.58 12.26 -12.48
C LEU A 83 1.19 10.85 -12.40
N LYS A 84 2.11 10.50 -13.30
CA LYS A 84 2.77 9.18 -13.34
C LYS A 84 3.40 8.79 -11.99
N PRO A 85 4.09 9.67 -11.24
CA PRO A 85 4.69 9.29 -9.96
C PRO A 85 3.67 8.75 -8.96
N GLY A 86 2.49 9.37 -8.84
CA GLY A 86 1.41 8.86 -7.98
C GLY A 86 0.90 7.49 -8.43
N LEU A 87 0.74 7.30 -9.75
CA LEU A 87 0.36 5.99 -10.33
C LEU A 87 1.40 4.90 -10.07
N TRP A 88 2.69 5.22 -10.13
CA TRP A 88 3.77 4.27 -9.83
C TRP A 88 3.76 3.85 -8.36
N VAL A 89 3.53 4.79 -7.44
CA VAL A 89 3.41 4.47 -6.00
C VAL A 89 2.19 3.59 -5.74
N PHE A 90 1.08 3.83 -6.45
CA PHE A 90 -0.09 2.95 -6.41
C PHE A 90 0.21 1.54 -6.95
N ALA A 91 0.96 1.41 -8.05
CA ALA A 91 1.41 0.11 -8.54
C ALA A 91 2.31 -0.61 -7.52
N ALA A 92 3.21 0.12 -6.86
CA ALA A 92 4.06 -0.42 -5.80
C ALA A 92 3.23 -0.93 -4.60
N TRP A 93 2.11 -0.27 -4.27
CA TRP A 93 1.19 -0.73 -3.24
C TRP A 93 0.60 -2.11 -3.57
N TRP A 94 0.19 -2.36 -4.82
CA TRP A 94 -0.29 -3.68 -5.24
C TRP A 94 0.79 -4.75 -5.14
N VAL A 95 2.04 -4.42 -5.49
CA VAL A 95 3.18 -5.33 -5.34
C VAL A 95 3.41 -5.65 -3.87
N ALA A 96 3.39 -4.65 -2.99
CA ALA A 96 3.49 -4.87 -1.55
C ALA A 96 2.36 -5.78 -1.04
N LEU A 97 1.12 -5.57 -1.49
CA LEU A 97 -0.01 -6.41 -1.09
C LEU A 97 0.20 -7.86 -1.53
N PHE A 98 0.62 -8.08 -2.78
CA PHE A 98 0.91 -9.40 -3.31
C PHE A 98 2.01 -10.11 -2.53
N VAL A 99 3.11 -9.41 -2.23
CA VAL A 99 4.23 -9.96 -1.44
C VAL A 99 3.77 -10.32 -0.03
N LEU A 100 2.92 -9.49 0.59
CA LEU A 100 2.32 -9.80 1.91
C LEU A 100 1.51 -11.10 1.85
N SER A 101 0.57 -11.18 0.90
CA SER A 101 -0.29 -12.35 0.74
C SER A 101 0.51 -13.62 0.44
N TYR A 102 1.55 -13.53 -0.39
CA TYR A 102 2.44 -14.64 -0.69
C TYR A 102 3.23 -15.10 0.54
N ALA A 103 3.83 -14.16 1.29
CA ALA A 103 4.58 -14.48 2.51
C ALA A 103 3.70 -15.17 3.57
N LEU A 104 2.46 -14.69 3.73
CA LEU A 104 1.47 -15.28 4.63
C LEU A 104 1.06 -16.70 4.18
N SER A 105 0.82 -16.89 2.88
CA SER A 105 0.46 -18.20 2.30
C SER A 105 1.57 -19.23 2.47
N MET A 106 2.82 -18.83 2.22
CA MET A 106 3.99 -19.71 2.41
C MET A 106 4.09 -20.17 3.86
N LYS A 107 3.97 -19.28 4.85
CA LYS A 107 4.00 -19.71 6.26
C LYS A 107 2.88 -20.69 6.59
N LYS A 108 1.65 -20.45 6.13
CA LYS A 108 0.51 -21.35 6.36
C LYS A 108 0.76 -22.74 5.77
N LYS A 109 1.37 -22.81 4.58
CA LYS A 109 1.70 -24.06 3.89
C LYS A 109 2.82 -24.85 4.58
N TYR A 110 3.84 -24.17 5.09
CA TYR A 110 4.98 -24.83 5.72
C TYR A 110 4.81 -25.14 7.20
N ARG A 111 3.75 -24.62 7.86
CA ARG A 111 3.38 -24.83 9.28
C ARG A 111 4.59 -25.24 10.15
N ILE A 112 5.57 -24.34 10.22
CA ILE A 112 6.67 -24.31 11.22
C ILE A 112 6.17 -23.49 12.40
#